data_AF-A0A849MDG3-F1
#
_entry.id   AF-A0A849MDG3-F1
#
_cell.length_a   1.000
_cell.length_b   1.000
_cell.length_c   1.000
_cell.angle_alpha   90.00
_cell.angle_beta   90.00
_cell.angle_gamma   90.00
#
_symmetry.space_group_name_H-M   'P 1'
#
loop_
_entity.id
_entity.type
_entity.pdbx_description
1 polymer ?
#
loop_
_entity_poly.entity_id
_entity_poly.type
_entity_poly.pdbx_seq_one_letter_code
_entity_poly.pdbx_strand_id
1 'polypeptide(L)'
;MKKIHIALSTDKIGETVKDYSKRLACEPCLVIPDQYALWRTEFINMSIRQDDTCKPGQLRHLGWEDSEADVFTSETDVNGILWEKFSAKNQADEIEQTWPGTGYKYK
;
A
#
# COMPACT_ATOMS: atom_id res chain seq x y z
N MET A 1 -9.44 12.03 -8.90
CA MET A 1 -8.01 12.42 -9.05
C MET A 1 -7.16 11.20 -8.76
N LYS A 2 -6.11 10.96 -9.55
CA LYS A 2 -5.21 9.81 -9.35
C LYS A 2 -4.08 10.14 -8.40
N LYS A 3 -3.78 9.24 -7.46
CA LYS A 3 -2.59 9.30 -6.60
C LYS A 3 -1.74 8.06 -6.82
N ILE A 4 -0.43 8.25 -6.96
CA ILE A 4 0.47 7.12 -7.14
C ILE A 4 0.54 6.32 -5.84
N HIS A 5 0.42 5.00 -5.95
CA HIS A 5 0.64 4.05 -4.88
C HIS A 5 1.97 3.33 -5.09
N ILE A 6 2.77 3.23 -4.03
CA ILE A 6 4.03 2.48 -4.04
C ILE A 6 3.95 1.43 -2.95
N ALA A 7 4.10 0.16 -3.31
CA ALA A 7 4.08 -0.95 -2.36
C ALA A 7 5.45 -1.64 -2.29
N LEU A 8 6.04 -1.71 -1.09
CA LEU A 8 7.30 -2.40 -0.86
C LEU A 8 7.14 -3.64 0.01
N SER A 9 8.01 -4.62 -0.19
CA SER A 9 8.19 -5.73 0.75
C SER A 9 9.16 -5.31 1.86
N THR A 10 8.90 -5.71 3.10
CA THR A 10 9.84 -5.56 4.22
C THR A 10 9.58 -6.64 5.26
N ASP A 11 10.63 -7.14 5.88
CA ASP A 11 10.58 -8.02 7.05
C ASP A 11 10.60 -7.24 8.38
N LYS A 12 10.81 -5.91 8.32
CA LYS A 12 10.99 -5.04 9.50
C LYS A 12 9.88 -4.00 9.60
N ILE A 13 8.63 -4.43 9.76
CA ILE A 13 7.46 -3.53 9.76
C ILE A 13 7.61 -2.41 10.79
N GLY A 14 7.87 -2.71 12.05
CA GLY A 14 7.99 -1.70 13.11
C GLY A 14 9.12 -0.69 12.91
N GLU A 15 10.29 -1.13 12.42
CA GLU A 15 11.42 -0.25 12.10
C GLU A 15 11.12 0.62 10.87
N THR A 16 10.53 0.00 9.84
CA THR A 16 10.17 0.69 8.60
C THR A 16 9.09 1.73 8.86
N VAL A 17 8.12 1.45 9.75
CA VAL A 17 7.11 2.42 10.17
C VAL A 17 7.77 3.66 10.78
N LYS A 18 8.73 3.49 11.68
CA LYS A 18 9.46 4.62 12.30
C LYS A 18 10.26 5.43 11.27
N ASP A 19 10.98 4.76 10.37
CA ASP A 19 11.79 5.44 9.34
C ASP A 19 10.91 6.15 8.31
N TYR A 20 9.91 5.46 7.76
CA TYR A 20 9.12 5.99 6.65
C TYR A 20 8.17 7.10 7.11
N SER A 21 7.64 7.03 8.33
CA SER A 21 6.82 8.13 8.86
C SER A 21 7.63 9.43 8.98
N LYS A 22 8.92 9.33 9.34
CA LYS A 22 9.85 10.48 9.33
C LYS A 22 10.11 10.98 7.91
N ARG A 23 10.35 10.08 6.94
CA ARG A 23 10.62 10.45 5.54
C ARG A 23 9.41 11.07 4.84
N LEU A 24 8.22 10.55 5.12
CA LEU A 24 6.95 11.02 4.56
C LEU A 24 6.37 12.20 5.34
N ALA A 25 6.98 12.57 6.47
CA ALA A 25 6.45 13.57 7.42
C ALA A 25 4.96 13.32 7.76
N CYS A 26 4.59 12.05 7.89
CA CYS A 26 3.21 11.59 8.00
C CYS A 26 3.16 10.29 8.78
N GLU A 27 2.27 10.20 9.77
CA GLU A 27 2.00 8.93 10.46
C GLU A 27 1.17 8.00 9.55
N PRO A 28 1.36 6.67 9.65
CA PRO A 28 0.54 5.73 8.90
C PRO A 28 -0.92 5.85 9.31
N CYS A 29 -1.83 5.75 8.35
CA CYS A 29 -3.27 5.68 8.63
C CYS A 29 -3.70 4.28 9.06
N LEU A 30 -2.85 3.27 8.85
CA LEU A 30 -3.06 1.91 9.31
C LEU A 30 -1.71 1.24 9.57
N VAL A 31 -1.62 0.55 10.71
CA VAL A 31 -0.54 -0.38 11.03
C VAL A 31 -1.15 -1.67 11.51
N ILE A 32 -0.72 -2.78 10.91
CA ILE A 32 -1.05 -4.14 11.32
C ILE A 32 0.27 -4.73 11.82
N PRO A 33 0.40 -5.01 13.13
CA PRO A 33 1.64 -5.47 13.72
C PRO A 33 2.26 -6.62 12.93
N ASP A 34 3.55 -6.46 12.65
CA ASP A 34 4.39 -7.41 11.91
C ASP A 34 3.91 -7.78 10.51
N GLN A 35 2.88 -7.15 9.95
CA GLN A 35 2.33 -7.58 8.66
C GLN A 35 2.25 -6.47 7.62
N TYR A 36 1.77 -5.28 8.00
CA TYR A 36 1.43 -4.25 7.03
C TYR A 36 1.43 -2.84 7.62
N ALA A 37 1.74 -1.84 6.80
CA ALA A 37 1.42 -0.46 7.12
C ALA A 37 1.08 0.34 5.85
N LEU A 38 0.23 1.35 6.01
CA LEU A 38 -0.25 2.22 4.93
C LEU A 38 -0.13 3.69 5.34
N TRP A 39 0.46 4.48 4.46
CA TRP A 39 0.49 5.94 4.52
C TRP A 39 -0.31 6.51 3.37
N ARG A 40 -1.04 7.59 3.66
CA ARG A 40 -1.75 8.39 2.68
C ARG A 40 -1.33 9.82 2.86
N THR A 41 -0.59 10.33 1.88
CA THR A 41 -0.10 11.71 1.88
C THR A 41 -0.89 12.55 0.88
N GLU A 42 -0.54 13.83 0.77
CA GLU A 42 -1.07 14.70 -0.28
C GLU A 42 -0.71 14.18 -1.68
N PHE A 43 0.55 13.76 -1.88
CA PHE A 43 1.11 13.47 -3.20
C PHE A 43 1.15 11.98 -3.55
N ILE A 44 1.42 11.13 -2.56
CA ILE A 44 1.58 9.68 -2.76
C ILE A 44 0.86 8.88 -1.69
N ASN A 45 0.44 7.67 -2.05
CA ASN A 45 0.11 6.62 -1.10
C ASN A 45 1.28 5.63 -1.07
N MET A 46 1.61 5.14 0.12
CA MET A 46 2.73 4.21 0.32
C MET A 46 2.24 3.06 1.19
N SER A 47 2.54 1.82 0.81
CA SER A 47 2.34 0.68 1.69
C SER A 47 3.58 -0.19 1.80
N ILE A 48 3.69 -0.88 2.92
CA ILE A 48 4.69 -1.92 3.14
C ILE A 48 3.99 -3.18 3.61
N ARG A 49 4.51 -4.34 3.20
CA ARG A 49 3.95 -5.64 3.61
C ARG A 49 5.07 -6.65 3.84
N GLN A 50 4.91 -7.53 4.82
CA GLN A 50 5.62 -8.80 4.84
C GLN A 50 5.04 -9.72 3.77
N ASP A 51 5.83 -10.03 2.75
CA ASP A 51 5.42 -10.87 1.63
C ASP A 51 6.49 -11.91 1.34
N ASP A 52 6.21 -13.18 1.62
CA ASP A 52 7.14 -14.29 1.41
C ASP A 52 7.45 -14.55 -0.08
N THR A 53 6.68 -13.96 -1.00
CA THR A 53 6.90 -14.07 -2.45
C THR A 53 7.80 -12.96 -3.00
N CYS A 54 8.13 -11.94 -2.20
CA CYS A 54 8.91 -10.77 -2.61
C CYS A 54 10.01 -10.45 -1.59
N LYS A 55 11.27 -10.37 -2.01
CA LYS A 55 12.37 -10.19 -1.04
C LYS A 55 12.23 -8.86 -0.29
N PRO A 56 12.57 -8.80 1.01
CA PRO A 56 12.58 -7.55 1.75
C PRO A 56 13.38 -6.45 1.04
N GLY A 57 12.82 -5.25 1.00
CA GLY A 57 13.38 -4.08 0.30
C GLY A 57 13.04 -3.99 -1.18
N GLN A 58 12.31 -4.95 -1.76
CA GLN A 58 11.90 -4.91 -3.16
C GLN A 58 10.54 -4.24 -3.36
N LEU A 59 10.36 -3.69 -4.55
CA LEU A 59 9.07 -3.20 -5.05
C LEU A 59 8.15 -4.40 -5.32
N ARG A 60 6.95 -4.37 -4.73
CA ARG A 60 5.89 -5.36 -4.98
C ARG A 60 5.07 -4.96 -6.20
N HIS A 61 4.57 -3.73 -6.19
CA HIS A 61 3.87 -3.12 -7.31
C HIS A 61 3.91 -1.58 -7.21
N LEU A 62 3.70 -0.93 -8.34
CA LEU A 62 3.22 0.44 -8.41
C LEU A 62 1.70 0.43 -8.62
N GLY A 63 1.06 1.57 -8.47
CA GLY A 63 -0.33 1.67 -8.84
C GLY A 63 -0.89 3.07 -8.85
N TRP A 64 -2.14 3.17 -9.29
CA TRP A 64 -2.95 4.35 -9.17
C TRP A 64 -4.12 4.06 -8.23
N GLU A 65 -4.15 4.77 -7.12
CA GLU A 65 -5.42 5.00 -6.46
C GLU A 65 -6.20 6.02 -7.29
N ASP A 66 -7.28 5.58 -7.90
CA ASP A 66 -8.16 6.38 -8.74
C ASP A 66 -9.58 6.37 -8.17
N SER A 67 -10.09 7.55 -7.83
CA SER A 67 -11.46 7.72 -7.35
C SER A 67 -12.53 7.28 -8.35
N GLU A 68 -12.18 7.21 -9.64
CA GLU A 68 -13.06 6.79 -10.73
C GLU A 68 -12.86 5.30 -11.11
N ALA A 69 -12.04 4.55 -10.36
CA ALA A 69 -11.91 3.11 -10.58
C ALA A 69 -13.10 2.35 -9.97
N ASP A 70 -13.96 1.81 -10.82
CA ASP A 70 -15.07 0.95 -10.39
C ASP A 70 -14.61 -0.45 -9.99
N VAL A 71 -13.49 -0.92 -10.57
CA VAL A 71 -12.93 -2.25 -10.36
C VAL A 71 -11.42 -2.20 -10.18
N PHE A 72 -10.90 -3.16 -9.41
CA PHE A 72 -9.47 -3.41 -9.33
C PHE A 72 -8.98 -4.02 -10.65
N THR A 73 -7.88 -3.49 -11.20
CA THR A 73 -7.21 -4.05 -12.38
C THR A 73 -5.72 -4.09 -12.18
N SER A 74 -5.02 -5.03 -12.82
CA SER A 74 -3.57 -5.14 -12.80
C SER A 74 -3.00 -5.37 -14.20
N GLU A 75 -1.87 -4.76 -14.50
CA GLU A 75 -1.09 -4.98 -15.72
C GLU A 75 0.40 -4.89 -15.44
N THR A 76 1.23 -5.45 -16.31
CA THR A 76 2.70 -5.34 -16.21
C THR A 76 3.21 -4.35 -17.25
N ASP A 77 4.00 -3.37 -16.82
CA ASP A 77 4.57 -2.40 -17.75
C ASP A 77 5.74 -2.96 -18.58
N VAL A 78 6.27 -2.14 -19.50
CA VAL A 78 7.39 -2.52 -20.38
C VAL A 78 8.70 -2.82 -19.65
N ASN A 79 8.82 -2.45 -18.37
CA ASN A 79 9.97 -2.74 -17.52
C ASN A 79 9.77 -3.98 -16.64
N GLY A 80 8.62 -4.64 -16.74
CA GLY A 80 8.27 -5.79 -15.91
C GLY A 80 7.72 -5.42 -14.53
N ILE A 81 7.36 -4.15 -14.28
CA ILE A 81 6.78 -3.73 -13.01
C ILE A 81 5.28 -4.00 -13.04
N LEU A 82 4.76 -4.64 -11.99
CA LEU A 82 3.33 -4.79 -11.78
C LEU A 82 2.71 -3.43 -11.43
N TRP A 83 1.68 -3.04 -12.15
CA TRP A 83 0.86 -1.86 -11.93
C TRP A 83 -0.56 -2.26 -11.56
N GLU A 84 -1.08 -1.70 -10.49
CA GLU A 84 -2.46 -1.88 -10.05
C GLU A 84 -3.25 -0.57 -10.19
N LYS A 85 -4.53 -0.66 -10.53
CA LYS A 85 -5.45 0.48 -10.50
C LYS A 85 -6.63 0.10 -9.63
N PHE A 86 -6.92 0.93 -8.63
CA PHE A 86 -7.94 0.64 -7.64
C PHE A 86 -8.50 1.92 -7.03
N SER A 87 -9.69 1.85 -6.43
CA SER A 87 -10.21 2.92 -5.59
C SER A 87 -9.78 2.73 -4.13
N ALA A 88 -9.86 3.78 -3.32
CA ALA A 88 -9.61 3.70 -1.88
C ALA A 88 -10.53 2.67 -1.19
N LYS A 89 -11.75 2.49 -1.72
CA LYS A 89 -12.68 1.45 -1.29
C LYS A 89 -12.13 0.05 -1.59
N ASN A 90 -11.64 -0.20 -2.80
CA ASN A 90 -11.10 -1.52 -3.17
C ASN A 90 -9.95 -1.91 -2.25
N GLN A 91 -9.02 -0.98 -1.95
CA GLN A 91 -7.93 -1.26 -1.02
C GLN A 91 -8.43 -1.51 0.41
N ALA A 92 -9.44 -0.78 0.88
CA ALA A 92 -10.03 -1.03 2.20
C ALA A 92 -10.72 -2.40 2.27
N ASP A 93 -11.43 -2.80 1.22
CA ASP A 93 -12.05 -4.13 1.12
C ASP A 93 -10.98 -5.24 1.14
N GLU A 94 -9.86 -5.07 0.42
CA GLU A 94 -8.72 -6.01 0.43
C GLU A 94 -8.07 -6.11 1.81
N ILE A 95 -7.88 -4.97 2.50
CA ILE A 95 -7.35 -4.91 3.87
C ILE A 95 -8.25 -5.70 4.82
N GLU A 96 -9.57 -5.50 4.76
CA GLU A 96 -10.51 -6.20 5.63
C GLU A 96 -10.59 -7.70 5.30
N GLN A 97 -10.46 -8.08 4.03
CA GLN A 97 -10.41 -9.49 3.63
C GLN A 97 -9.12 -10.17 4.10
N THR A 98 -7.98 -9.48 4.02
CA THR A 98 -6.67 -10.04 4.40
C THR A 98 -6.48 -10.04 5.91
N TRP A 99 -6.93 -8.98 6.58
CA TRP A 99 -6.84 -8.77 8.02
C TRP A 99 -8.20 -8.32 8.57
N PRO A 100 -9.10 -9.27 8.87
CA PRO A 100 -10.43 -8.94 9.37
C PRO A 100 -10.38 -8.20 10.70
N GLY A 101 -11.31 -7.26 10.90
CA GLY A 101 -11.48 -6.54 12.16
C GLY A 101 -10.45 -5.43 12.40
N THR A 102 -9.75 -4.96 11.35
CA THR A 102 -8.84 -3.79 11.48
C THR A 102 -9.59 -2.51 11.81
N GLY A 103 -10.88 -2.43 11.47
CA GLY A 103 -11.68 -1.22 11.61
C GLY A 103 -11.23 -0.07 10.71
N TYR A 104 -10.35 -0.35 9.74
CA TYR A 104 -9.83 0.63 8.81
C TYR A 104 -10.96 1.17 7.93
N LYS A 105 -11.04 2.50 7.83
CA LYS A 105 -11.96 3.20 6.93
C LYS A 105 -11.15 4.11 6.04
N TYR A 106 -11.30 3.92 4.73
CA TYR A 106 -10.71 4.83 3.75
C TYR A 106 -11.35 6.22 3.89
N LYS A 107 -10.53 7.26 3.71
CA LYS A 107 -10.95 8.67 3.69
C LYS A 107 -10.90 9.20 2.27
#